data_AF-A0A959DBX2-F1
#
_entry.id   AF-A0A959DBX2-F1
#
_cell.length_a   1.000
_cell.length_b   1.000
_cell.length_c   1.000
_cell.angle_alpha   90.00
_cell.angle_beta   90.00
_cell.angle_gamma   90.00
#
_symmetry.space_group_name_H-M   'P 1'
#
loop_
_entity.id
_entity.type
_entity.pdbx_description
1 polymer ?
#
loop_
_entity_poly.entity_id
_entity_poly.type
_entity_poly.pdbx_seq_one_letter_code
_entity_poly.pdbx_strand_id
1 'polypeptide(L)'
;MKQTIFFLCLCSTLLWSCSGGQPSESTDGTTAGDTTVVVPEKDPSRAARFNRRNRIPFEKRLEKGGLAFHLSSPNVPEENTLTASPSGFEVRNDSFQIMVEGNVTDAQLADLDKDGFPEVYAFARSIGPDSTAYVYAFTSYRNRSFGLVSVSDLSNHKEMAEGFNGHGRFYFENGLLKHSFPIYQEGKPSGKQRIVTYGLRQGEASFVLEPVSSEVAE
;
A
#
# COMPACT_ATOMS: atom_id res chain seq x y z
N MET A 1 32.95 20.07 -21.53
CA MET A 1 32.59 19.88 -22.96
C MET A 1 31.15 19.38 -23.00
N LYS A 2 30.25 20.17 -23.59
CA LYS A 2 28.81 19.87 -23.69
C LYS A 2 28.58 19.08 -24.99
N GLN A 3 27.87 17.96 -24.92
CA GLN A 3 27.39 17.22 -26.09
C GLN A 3 25.86 17.19 -26.03
N THR A 4 25.25 18.01 -26.88
CA THR A 4 23.81 18.10 -27.09
C THR A 4 23.51 17.33 -28.37
N ILE A 5 22.79 16.22 -28.29
CA ILE A 5 22.30 15.48 -29.46
C ILE A 5 20.86 15.91 -29.71
N PHE A 6 20.70 16.69 -30.78
CA PHE A 6 19.44 17.03 -31.42
C PHE A 6 19.11 15.87 -32.40
N PHE A 7 17.97 15.22 -32.26
CA PHE A 7 17.44 14.35 -33.31
C PHE A 7 16.07 14.83 -33.76
N LEU A 8 16.02 15.15 -35.04
CA LEU A 8 14.94 15.70 -35.83
C LEU A 8 14.03 14.56 -36.29
N CYS A 9 12.71 14.68 -36.21
CA CYS A 9 11.84 13.96 -37.15
C CYS A 9 10.54 14.73 -37.38
N LEU A 10 10.50 15.35 -38.55
CA LEU A 10 9.39 16.03 -39.18
C LEU A 10 8.66 14.97 -40.04
N CYS A 11 7.36 14.73 -39.84
CA CYS A 11 6.57 14.05 -40.86
C CYS A 11 5.08 14.43 -40.81
N SER A 12 4.71 15.24 -41.80
CA SER A 12 3.45 15.36 -42.53
C SER A 12 2.12 14.92 -41.93
N THR A 13 1.23 15.90 -41.89
CA THR A 13 -0.24 15.82 -41.91
C THR A 13 -0.76 15.17 -43.20
N LEU A 14 -1.74 14.25 -43.08
CA LEU A 14 -2.75 14.02 -44.12
C LEU A 14 -4.14 13.96 -43.46
N LEU A 15 -5.04 14.80 -43.96
CA LEU A 15 -6.46 14.83 -43.68
C LEU A 15 -7.14 13.66 -44.41
N TRP A 16 -8.11 13.00 -43.78
CA TRP A 16 -9.21 12.41 -44.53
C TRP A 16 -10.55 12.58 -43.82
N SER A 17 -11.48 13.10 -44.60
CA SER A 17 -12.88 13.37 -44.34
C SER A 17 -13.69 12.14 -44.74
N CYS A 18 -14.70 11.77 -43.95
CA CYS A 18 -15.87 11.08 -44.49
C CYS A 18 -17.13 11.50 -43.74
N SER A 19 -18.07 11.96 -44.56
CA SER A 19 -19.40 12.48 -44.28
C SER A 19 -20.42 11.36 -44.12
N GLY A 20 -21.48 11.65 -43.36
CA GLY A 20 -22.85 11.26 -43.75
C GLY A 20 -23.54 10.21 -42.90
N GLY A 21 -24.70 10.58 -42.32
CA GLY A 21 -25.79 9.64 -42.03
C GLY A 21 -26.63 9.94 -40.78
N GLN A 22 -27.61 10.84 -40.89
CA GLN A 22 -28.93 10.69 -40.24
C GLN A 22 -29.94 10.47 -41.37
N PRO A 23 -30.94 9.58 -41.20
CA PRO A 23 -32.31 9.98 -40.78
C PRO A 23 -32.96 8.89 -39.89
N SER A 24 -34.17 8.92 -39.32
CA SER A 24 -35.42 9.70 -39.40
C SER A 24 -36.31 9.34 -38.18
N GLU A 25 -37.39 10.10 -38.01
CA GLU A 25 -38.40 10.08 -36.95
C GLU A 25 -39.61 9.15 -37.20
N SER A 26 -40.39 8.87 -36.13
CA SER A 26 -41.79 8.36 -36.02
C SER A 26 -42.01 6.84 -36.24
N THR A 27 -42.91 6.09 -35.58
CA THR A 27 -44.20 6.35 -34.87
C THR A 27 -44.49 5.33 -33.74
N ASP A 28 -45.54 5.66 -32.97
CA ASP A 28 -46.21 5.07 -31.81
C ASP A 28 -46.60 3.55 -31.82
N GLY A 29 -46.78 2.97 -30.63
CA GLY A 29 -47.25 1.59 -30.42
C GLY A 29 -47.34 1.16 -28.94
N THR A 30 -48.56 1.13 -28.40
CA THR A 30 -48.96 0.62 -27.07
C THR A 30 -48.83 -0.91 -26.95
N THR A 31 -48.37 -1.46 -25.80
CA THR A 31 -49.01 -2.55 -25.00
C THR A 31 -48.03 -3.26 -24.03
N ALA A 32 -48.45 -3.34 -22.76
CA ALA A 32 -48.20 -4.33 -21.71
C ALA A 32 -46.78 -4.86 -21.38
N GLY A 33 -46.33 -4.50 -20.17
CA GLY A 33 -45.96 -5.45 -19.12
C GLY A 33 -44.81 -6.42 -19.36
N ASP A 34 -43.61 -6.05 -18.93
CA ASP A 34 -42.67 -7.00 -18.31
C ASP A 34 -41.74 -6.23 -17.36
N THR A 35 -41.96 -6.37 -16.04
CA THR A 35 -41.00 -5.88 -15.04
C THR A 35 -39.87 -6.88 -14.97
N THR A 36 -38.93 -6.77 -15.91
CA THR A 36 -37.61 -7.36 -15.75
C THR A 36 -36.89 -6.57 -14.66
N VAL A 37 -36.79 -7.17 -13.48
CA VAL A 37 -35.87 -6.71 -12.43
C VAL A 37 -34.47 -6.92 -12.99
N VAL A 38 -33.93 -5.89 -13.63
CA VAL A 38 -32.52 -5.81 -14.01
C VAL A 38 -31.73 -5.80 -12.70
N VAL A 39 -31.23 -6.98 -12.31
CA VAL A 39 -30.19 -7.08 -11.28
C VAL A 39 -29.01 -6.26 -11.83
N PRO A 40 -28.55 -5.20 -11.14
CA PRO A 40 -27.47 -4.40 -11.67
C PRO A 40 -26.22 -5.27 -11.71
N GLU A 41 -25.83 -5.66 -12.91
CA GLU A 41 -24.50 -6.18 -13.16
C GLU A 41 -23.52 -5.14 -12.63
N LYS A 42 -22.63 -5.59 -11.74
CA LYS A 42 -21.71 -4.73 -10.97
C LYS A 42 -20.76 -4.03 -11.93
N ASP A 43 -21.18 -2.88 -12.46
CA ASP A 43 -20.40 -2.07 -13.39
C ASP A 43 -19.04 -1.74 -12.74
N PRO A 44 -17.94 -2.35 -13.23
CA PRO A 44 -16.63 -2.15 -12.65
C PRO A 44 -16.16 -0.69 -12.81
N SER A 45 -16.69 0.04 -13.80
CA SER A 45 -16.36 1.45 -14.04
C SER A 45 -16.95 2.37 -12.97
N ARG A 46 -18.14 2.05 -12.43
CA ARG A 46 -18.78 2.80 -11.33
C ARG A 46 -18.07 2.56 -10.00
N ALA A 47 -17.69 1.31 -9.72
CA ALA A 47 -16.87 0.97 -8.55
C ALA A 47 -15.49 1.65 -8.60
N ALA A 48 -14.81 1.62 -9.75
CA ALA A 48 -13.54 2.30 -9.95
C ALA A 48 -13.67 3.84 -9.83
N ARG A 49 -14.75 4.44 -10.35
CA ARG A 49 -15.02 5.89 -10.21
C ARG A 49 -15.41 6.31 -8.79
N PHE A 50 -16.01 5.44 -7.99
CA PHE A 50 -16.28 5.69 -6.57
C PHE A 50 -14.98 5.60 -5.75
N ASN A 51 -14.16 4.58 -6.04
CA ASN A 51 -12.84 4.40 -5.43
C ASN A 51 -11.83 5.51 -5.76
N ARG A 52 -12.01 6.25 -6.86
CA ARG A 52 -11.18 7.42 -7.19
C ARG A 52 -11.60 8.70 -6.44
N ARG A 53 -12.86 8.81 -6.02
CA ARG A 53 -13.43 10.03 -5.42
C ARG A 53 -13.31 10.10 -3.89
N ASN A 54 -13.10 8.97 -3.21
CA ASN A 54 -12.93 8.89 -1.74
C ASN A 54 -11.49 8.54 -1.32
N ARG A 55 -10.47 8.90 -2.11
CA ARG A 55 -9.07 8.72 -1.72
C ARG A 55 -8.63 9.90 -0.88
N ILE A 56 -8.54 9.66 0.42
CA ILE A 56 -8.03 10.63 1.38
C ILE A 56 -6.51 10.48 1.37
N PRO A 57 -5.73 11.52 1.00
CA PRO A 57 -4.30 11.53 1.22
C PRO A 57 -4.00 11.19 2.68
N PHE A 58 -2.99 10.37 2.91
CA PHE A 58 -2.52 10.06 4.24
C PHE A 58 -1.54 11.14 4.68
N GLU A 59 -1.72 11.62 5.91
CA GLU A 59 -0.77 12.49 6.58
C GLU A 59 -0.79 12.16 8.08
N LYS A 60 0.39 11.96 8.67
CA LYS A 60 0.53 11.71 10.10
C LYS A 60 1.83 12.26 10.62
N ARG A 61 1.78 12.93 11.77
CA ARG A 61 2.95 13.36 12.52
C ARG A 61 3.10 12.53 13.79
N LEU A 62 4.30 12.00 14.01
CA LEU A 62 4.67 11.20 15.18
C LEU A 62 5.85 11.86 15.89
N GLU A 63 5.88 11.85 17.22
CA GLU A 63 6.93 12.51 18.00
C GLU A 63 7.37 11.64 19.18
N LYS A 64 8.69 11.56 19.44
CA LYS A 64 9.26 10.88 20.62
C LYS A 64 10.63 11.48 20.93
N GLY A 65 10.84 11.88 22.19
CA GLY A 65 12.15 12.33 22.68
C GLY A 65 12.75 13.52 21.94
N GLY A 66 11.91 14.48 21.50
CA GLY A 66 12.36 15.65 20.73
C GLY A 66 12.58 15.40 19.23
N LEU A 67 12.43 14.15 18.77
CA LEU A 67 12.37 13.82 17.36
C LEU A 67 10.93 13.89 16.86
N ALA A 68 10.75 14.31 15.61
CA ALA A 68 9.47 14.27 14.92
C ALA A 68 9.59 13.63 13.54
N PHE A 69 8.55 12.90 13.15
CA PHE A 69 8.42 12.18 11.88
C PHE A 69 7.12 12.60 11.22
N HIS A 70 7.21 13.30 10.09
CA HIS A 70 6.06 13.58 9.26
C HIS A 70 6.00 12.54 8.15
N LEU A 71 4.91 11.76 8.12
CA LEU A 71 4.63 10.80 7.08
C LEU A 71 3.49 11.29 6.19
N SER A 72 3.67 11.25 4.87
CA SER A 72 2.62 11.59 3.92
C SER A 72 2.60 10.65 2.72
N SER A 73 1.40 10.35 2.24
CA SER A 73 1.18 9.59 1.01
C SER A 73 -0.03 10.16 0.28
N PRO A 74 0.07 10.44 -1.03
CA PRO A 74 -1.07 10.93 -1.79
C PRO A 74 -2.17 9.85 -1.94
N ASN A 75 -1.88 8.58 -1.65
CA ASN A 75 -2.81 7.44 -1.75
C ASN A 75 -3.44 7.29 -3.15
N VAL A 76 -2.58 7.42 -4.17
CA VAL A 76 -2.96 7.30 -5.58
C VAL A 76 -2.92 5.84 -6.07
N PRO A 77 -3.60 5.49 -7.18
CA PRO A 77 -3.68 4.10 -7.63
C PRO A 77 -2.39 3.55 -8.23
N GLU A 78 -1.61 4.43 -8.85
CA GLU A 78 -0.41 4.11 -9.63
C GLU A 78 0.71 5.00 -9.10
N GLU A 79 1.92 4.45 -9.01
CA GLU A 79 3.10 5.16 -8.50
C GLU A 79 2.88 5.81 -7.13
N ASN A 80 2.10 5.14 -6.26
CA ASN A 80 1.88 5.66 -4.92
C ASN A 80 3.19 5.68 -4.13
N THR A 81 3.39 6.73 -3.35
CA THR A 81 4.61 6.92 -2.58
C THR A 81 4.31 7.21 -1.13
N LEU A 82 5.19 6.77 -0.24
CA LEU A 82 5.26 7.21 1.14
C LEU A 82 6.49 8.10 1.30
N THR A 83 6.27 9.34 1.71
CA THR A 83 7.33 10.27 2.10
C THR A 83 7.42 10.31 3.63
N ALA A 84 8.60 10.03 4.16
CA ALA A 84 8.91 10.14 5.59
C ALA A 84 9.95 11.25 5.78
N SER A 85 9.55 12.33 6.45
CA SER A 85 10.37 13.51 6.71
C SER A 85 10.71 13.60 8.20
N PRO A 86 11.91 13.17 8.61
CA PRO A 86 12.35 13.26 10.00
C PRO A 86 12.82 14.68 10.35
N SER A 87 12.80 15.02 11.64
CA SER A 87 13.38 16.24 12.18
C SER A 87 13.85 16.04 13.62
N GLY A 88 14.84 16.83 14.04
CA GLY A 88 15.44 16.76 15.38
C GLY A 88 16.67 15.84 15.49
N PHE A 89 17.09 15.18 14.40
CA PHE A 89 18.29 14.35 14.37
C PHE A 89 19.57 15.19 14.29
N GLU A 90 20.64 14.74 14.94
CA GLU A 90 21.89 15.52 15.07
C GLU A 90 22.65 15.71 13.75
N VAL A 91 22.66 14.69 12.89
CA VAL A 91 23.53 14.65 11.70
C VAL A 91 22.73 14.81 10.41
N ARG A 92 21.62 14.09 10.29
CA ARG A 92 20.88 14.02 9.03
C ARG A 92 19.37 13.93 9.25
N ASN A 93 18.65 14.81 8.55
CA ASN A 93 17.18 14.93 8.61
C ASN A 93 16.54 14.84 7.21
N ASP A 94 17.25 14.29 6.23
CA ASP A 94 16.72 14.18 4.86
C ASP A 94 15.46 13.30 4.82
N SER A 95 14.50 13.69 3.99
CA SER A 95 13.31 12.89 3.73
C SER A 95 13.64 11.64 2.92
N PHE A 96 12.93 10.56 3.21
CA PHE A 96 12.90 9.35 2.40
C PHE A 96 11.59 9.29 1.62
N GLN A 97 11.66 8.96 0.33
CA GLN A 97 10.50 8.67 -0.47
C GLN A 97 10.64 7.27 -1.06
N ILE A 98 9.64 6.43 -0.83
CA ILE A 98 9.59 5.06 -1.31
C ILE A 98 8.29 4.82 -2.07
N MET A 99 8.31 3.92 -3.06
CA MET A 99 7.09 3.38 -3.63
C MET A 99 6.39 2.50 -2.60
N VAL A 100 5.06 2.58 -2.56
CA VAL A 100 4.23 1.74 -1.69
C VAL A 100 3.09 1.10 -2.45
N GLU A 101 2.70 -0.07 -2.01
CA GLU A 101 1.56 -0.81 -2.55
C GLU A 101 0.30 -0.48 -1.75
N GLY A 102 -0.75 -0.11 -2.47
CA GLY A 102 -2.02 0.27 -1.86
C GLY A 102 -2.01 1.64 -1.19
N ASN A 103 -3.01 1.89 -0.35
CA ASN A 103 -3.16 3.12 0.40
C ASN A 103 -2.50 2.99 1.76
N VAL A 104 -1.70 3.96 2.15
CA VAL A 104 -1.21 4.11 3.53
C VAL A 104 -2.38 4.49 4.42
N THR A 105 -2.59 3.73 5.49
CA THR A 105 -3.76 3.84 6.36
C THR A 105 -3.43 4.32 7.76
N ASP A 106 -2.24 3.99 8.27
CA ASP A 106 -1.79 4.40 9.60
C ASP A 106 -0.25 4.34 9.69
N ALA A 107 0.32 4.96 10.74
CA ALA A 107 1.71 4.78 11.13
C ALA A 107 1.89 4.88 12.64
N GLN A 108 2.80 4.11 13.22
CA GLN A 108 3.01 4.06 14.67
C GLN A 108 4.49 4.03 15.03
N LEU A 109 4.81 4.55 16.22
CA LEU A 109 6.14 4.47 16.82
C LEU A 109 6.26 3.19 17.64
N ALA A 110 7.40 2.53 17.55
CA ALA A 110 7.77 1.43 18.44
C ALA A 110 9.29 1.42 18.68
N ASP A 111 9.75 0.37 19.34
CA ASP A 111 11.13 0.07 19.71
C ASP A 111 11.21 -1.46 19.85
N LEU A 112 11.22 -2.15 18.70
CA LEU A 112 11.11 -3.61 18.64
C LEU A 112 12.42 -4.28 19.05
N ASP A 113 13.57 -3.68 18.74
CA ASP A 113 14.87 -4.20 19.15
C ASP A 113 15.28 -3.80 20.59
N LYS A 114 14.50 -2.89 21.22
CA LYS A 114 14.66 -2.43 22.61
C LYS A 114 15.98 -1.70 22.84
N ASP A 115 16.48 -1.01 21.82
CA ASP A 115 17.70 -0.21 21.92
C ASP A 115 17.45 1.20 22.50
N GLY A 116 16.18 1.57 22.71
CA GLY A 116 15.75 2.85 23.28
C GLY A 116 15.51 3.94 22.24
N PHE A 117 15.82 3.69 20.97
CA PHE A 117 15.65 4.64 19.88
C PHE A 117 14.33 4.37 19.13
N PRO A 118 13.67 5.43 18.59
CA PRO A 118 12.39 5.27 17.92
C PRO A 118 12.51 4.61 16.56
N GLU A 119 11.61 3.68 16.30
CA GLU A 119 11.30 3.11 15.00
C GLU A 119 9.91 3.58 14.56
N VAL A 120 9.70 3.73 13.25
CA VAL A 120 8.40 4.10 12.66
C VAL A 120 7.93 2.96 11.76
N TYR A 121 6.69 2.53 11.96
CA TYR A 121 6.02 1.49 11.16
C TYR A 121 4.79 2.08 10.49
N ALA A 122 4.80 2.18 9.16
CA ALA A 122 3.69 2.62 8.35
C ALA A 122 2.96 1.42 7.74
N PHE A 123 1.64 1.42 7.83
CA PHE A 123 0.79 0.35 7.33
C PHE A 123 0.07 0.80 6.07
N ALA A 124 0.05 -0.06 5.08
CA ALA A 124 -0.72 0.15 3.86
C ALA A 124 -1.59 -1.05 3.53
N ARG A 125 -2.59 -0.83 2.70
CA ARG A 125 -3.50 -1.88 2.24
C ARG A 125 -3.89 -1.68 0.79
N SER A 126 -3.84 -2.74 -0.01
CA SER A 126 -4.39 -2.70 -1.37
C SER A 126 -5.91 -2.57 -1.31
N ILE A 127 -6.49 -2.00 -2.36
CA ILE A 127 -7.94 -1.75 -2.41
C ILE A 127 -8.62 -2.90 -3.16
N GLY A 128 -9.57 -3.58 -2.51
CA GLY A 128 -10.35 -4.63 -3.14
C GLY A 128 -10.82 -5.70 -2.14
N PRO A 129 -11.64 -6.65 -2.63
CA PRO A 129 -12.05 -7.81 -1.84
C PRO A 129 -10.82 -8.62 -1.39
N ASP A 130 -9.80 -8.73 -2.25
CA ASP A 130 -8.56 -9.44 -1.98
C ASP A 130 -7.47 -8.50 -1.48
N SER A 131 -7.82 -7.69 -0.48
CA SER A 131 -6.95 -6.65 0.01
C SER A 131 -5.79 -7.19 0.85
N THR A 132 -4.59 -6.92 0.37
CA THR A 132 -3.30 -7.28 0.96
C THR A 132 -2.85 -6.23 1.95
N ALA A 133 -2.27 -6.65 3.07
CA ALA A 133 -1.67 -5.74 4.05
C ALA A 133 -0.16 -5.63 3.83
N TYR A 134 0.37 -4.42 3.97
CA TYR A 134 1.79 -4.11 3.83
C TYR A 134 2.28 -3.33 5.05
N VAL A 135 3.57 -3.51 5.35
CA VAL A 135 4.27 -2.71 6.36
C VAL A 135 5.55 -2.13 5.74
N TYR A 136 5.79 -0.87 6.04
CA TYR A 136 7.03 -0.16 5.71
C TYR A 136 7.62 0.36 7.01
N ALA A 137 8.93 0.23 7.17
CA ALA A 137 9.57 0.56 8.43
C ALA A 137 10.78 1.48 8.21
N PHE A 138 11.03 2.31 9.22
CA PHE A 138 12.17 3.21 9.29
C PHE A 138 12.69 3.21 10.72
N THR A 139 14.00 3.41 10.91
CA THR A 139 14.63 3.36 12.23
C THR A 139 15.58 4.53 12.46
N SER A 140 15.66 4.94 13.72
CA SER A 140 16.64 5.90 14.23
C SER A 140 17.98 5.22 14.47
N TYR A 141 19.04 5.74 13.86
CA TYR A 141 20.41 5.36 14.18
C TYR A 141 20.90 6.25 15.32
N ARG A 142 20.49 5.88 16.54
CA ARG A 142 20.89 6.54 17.80
C ARG A 142 20.60 8.05 17.85
N ASN A 143 19.47 8.48 17.29
CA ASN A 143 19.06 9.89 17.16
C ASN A 143 20.01 10.78 16.34
N ARG A 144 20.97 10.18 15.63
CA ARG A 144 21.91 10.92 14.76
C ARG A 144 21.42 11.01 13.32
N SER A 145 20.85 9.92 12.82
CA SER A 145 20.22 9.86 11.51
C SER A 145 19.03 8.91 11.52
N PHE A 146 18.25 8.94 10.45
CA PHE A 146 17.10 8.06 10.23
C PHE A 146 17.31 7.31 8.92
N GLY A 147 16.74 6.11 8.78
CA GLY A 147 16.84 5.37 7.53
C GLY A 147 15.82 4.27 7.38
N LEU A 148 15.69 3.80 6.14
CA LEU A 148 14.76 2.73 5.76
C LEU A 148 15.19 1.39 6.38
N VAL A 149 14.21 0.63 6.83
CA VAL A 149 14.35 -0.76 7.28
C VAL A 149 13.94 -1.69 6.15
N SER A 150 14.73 -2.73 5.90
CA SER A 150 14.36 -3.78 4.95
C SER A 150 13.32 -4.70 5.59
N VAL A 151 12.27 -5.08 4.86
CA VAL A 151 11.26 -6.03 5.35
C VAL A 151 11.48 -7.38 4.70
N SER A 152 11.72 -8.41 5.51
CA SER A 152 11.84 -9.78 5.01
C SER A 152 10.49 -10.27 4.50
N ASP A 153 10.48 -10.84 3.28
CA ASP A 153 9.30 -11.50 2.75
C ASP A 153 8.93 -12.70 3.63
N LEU A 154 7.67 -12.75 4.06
CA LEU A 154 7.12 -13.84 4.84
C LEU A 154 7.31 -15.18 4.12
N SER A 155 7.27 -15.21 2.78
CA SER A 155 7.45 -16.41 1.97
C SER A 155 8.79 -17.14 2.21
N ASN A 156 9.82 -16.42 2.70
CA ASN A 156 11.10 -17.01 3.09
C ASN A 156 11.01 -17.89 4.35
N HIS A 157 9.91 -17.82 5.09
CA HIS A 157 9.66 -18.55 6.33
C HIS A 157 8.54 -19.56 6.11
N LYS A 158 8.84 -20.69 5.45
CA LYS A 158 7.85 -21.69 4.98
C LYS A 158 6.80 -22.05 6.03
N GLU A 159 7.23 -22.34 7.26
CA GLU A 159 6.31 -22.71 8.35
C GLU A 159 5.39 -21.56 8.74
N MET A 160 5.88 -20.31 8.77
CA MET A 160 5.09 -19.13 9.14
C MET A 160 4.20 -18.65 7.98
N ALA A 161 4.60 -18.89 6.73
CA ALA A 161 3.87 -18.51 5.52
C ALA A 161 2.79 -19.51 5.09
N GLU A 162 2.75 -20.71 5.68
CA GLU A 162 1.76 -21.73 5.29
C GLU A 162 0.31 -21.20 5.35
N GLY A 163 -0.40 -21.37 4.24
CA GLY A 163 -1.78 -20.90 4.06
C GLY A 163 -1.92 -19.38 3.92
N PHE A 164 -0.82 -18.62 3.86
CA PHE A 164 -0.85 -17.18 3.58
C PHE A 164 -1.28 -16.91 2.14
N ASN A 165 -2.18 -15.95 1.96
CA ASN A 165 -2.72 -15.57 0.65
C ASN A 165 -2.85 -14.05 0.50
N GLY A 166 -1.91 -13.28 1.07
CA GLY A 166 -1.87 -11.81 0.98
C GLY A 166 -2.80 -11.07 1.95
N HIS A 167 -3.97 -11.62 2.28
CA HIS A 167 -4.87 -11.02 3.26
C HIS A 167 -4.23 -10.91 4.64
N GLY A 168 -4.74 -9.99 5.45
CA GLY A 168 -4.35 -9.88 6.85
C GLY A 168 -4.43 -8.46 7.36
N ARG A 169 -3.83 -8.22 8.52
CA ARG A 169 -3.59 -6.88 9.07
C ARG A 169 -2.34 -6.88 9.94
N PHE A 170 -1.62 -5.77 9.90
CA PHE A 170 -0.59 -5.47 10.89
C PHE A 170 -1.20 -4.69 12.05
N TYR A 171 -0.73 -4.96 13.27
CA TYR A 171 -1.11 -4.24 14.49
C TYR A 171 -0.06 -4.43 15.57
N PHE A 172 -0.06 -3.54 16.55
CA PHE A 172 0.75 -3.69 17.76
C PHE A 172 -0.04 -4.34 18.88
N GLU A 173 0.58 -5.27 19.58
CA GLU A 173 0.06 -5.88 20.80
C GLU A 173 1.22 -6.12 21.77
N ASN A 174 1.08 -5.64 23.00
CA ASN A 174 2.10 -5.78 24.05
C ASN A 174 3.51 -5.33 23.61
N GLY A 175 3.59 -4.26 22.80
CA GLY A 175 4.85 -3.72 22.29
C GLY A 175 5.48 -4.52 21.14
N LEU A 176 4.78 -5.52 20.60
CA LEU A 176 5.24 -6.34 19.49
C LEU A 176 4.43 -6.03 18.23
N LEU A 177 5.10 -5.99 17.09
CA LEU A 177 4.42 -5.92 15.79
C LEU A 177 3.92 -7.31 15.40
N LYS A 178 2.63 -7.41 15.15
CA LYS A 178 1.96 -8.65 14.74
C LYS A 178 1.31 -8.50 13.38
N HIS A 179 1.31 -9.58 12.61
CA HIS A 179 0.59 -9.75 11.35
C HIS A 179 -0.40 -10.91 11.50
N SER A 180 -1.70 -10.62 11.58
CA SER A 180 -2.75 -11.64 11.64
C SER A 180 -3.39 -11.82 10.28
N PHE A 181 -3.52 -13.08 9.82
CA PHE A 181 -4.16 -13.42 8.57
C PHE A 181 -4.91 -14.75 8.61
N PRO A 182 -6.00 -14.90 7.84
CA PRO A 182 -6.69 -16.19 7.71
C PRO A 182 -5.79 -17.24 7.04
N ILE A 183 -5.83 -18.48 7.56
CA ILE A 183 -5.12 -19.62 6.97
C ILE A 183 -6.00 -20.23 5.88
N TYR A 184 -5.49 -20.29 4.66
CA TYR A 184 -6.17 -20.95 3.53
C TYR A 184 -5.71 -22.40 3.35
N GLN A 185 -6.66 -23.28 3.04
CA GLN A 185 -6.44 -24.67 2.63
C GLN A 185 -7.30 -24.93 1.39
N GLU A 186 -6.70 -25.52 0.35
CA GLU A 186 -7.39 -25.79 -0.93
C GLU A 186 -8.11 -24.55 -1.52
N GLY A 187 -7.50 -23.38 -1.34
CA GLY A 187 -8.05 -22.10 -1.83
C GLY A 187 -9.21 -21.53 -1.00
N LYS A 188 -9.55 -22.13 0.15
CA LYS A 188 -10.65 -21.67 1.03
C LYS A 188 -10.13 -21.32 2.42
N PRO A 189 -10.72 -20.33 3.11
CA PRO A 189 -10.40 -20.07 4.51
C PRO A 189 -10.72 -21.29 5.38
N SER A 190 -9.77 -21.71 6.20
CA SER A 190 -9.92 -22.85 7.13
C SER A 190 -10.76 -22.51 8.38
N GLY A 191 -11.13 -21.24 8.55
CA GLY A 191 -11.75 -20.71 9.78
C GLY A 191 -10.73 -20.24 10.82
N LYS A 192 -9.47 -20.71 10.74
CA LYS A 192 -8.38 -20.34 11.65
C LYS A 192 -7.62 -19.12 11.17
N GLN A 193 -6.95 -18.44 12.09
CA GLN A 193 -6.01 -17.37 11.79
C GLN A 193 -4.59 -17.74 12.20
N ARG A 194 -3.61 -17.22 11.47
CA ARG A 194 -2.21 -17.22 11.88
C ARG A 194 -1.83 -15.82 12.31
N ILE A 195 -1.10 -15.74 13.42
CA ILE A 195 -0.54 -14.51 13.93
C ILE A 195 0.97 -14.66 13.90
N VAL A 196 1.64 -13.86 13.06
CA VAL A 196 3.10 -13.80 12.96
C VAL A 196 3.59 -12.61 13.76
N THR A 197 4.53 -12.82 14.66
CA THR A 197 5.23 -11.75 15.39
C THR A 197 6.49 -11.38 14.64
N TYR A 198 6.77 -10.08 14.53
CA TYR A 198 7.96 -9.53 13.90
C TYR A 198 8.93 -8.96 14.93
N GLY A 199 10.21 -9.02 14.60
CA GLY A 199 11.29 -8.37 15.33
C GLY A 199 12.17 -7.56 14.39
N LEU A 200 12.87 -6.57 14.95
CA LEU A 200 13.88 -5.80 14.24
C LEU A 200 15.27 -6.34 14.60
N ARG A 201 16.11 -6.57 13.59
CA ARG A 201 17.52 -6.97 13.79
C ARG A 201 18.47 -6.17 12.93
N GLN A 202 19.71 -6.07 13.37
CA GLN A 202 20.79 -5.52 12.54
C GLN A 202 21.10 -6.47 11.38
N GLY A 203 20.94 -6.01 10.14
CA GLY A 203 21.44 -6.67 8.94
C GLY A 203 22.80 -6.12 8.52
N GLU A 204 23.32 -6.61 7.38
CA GLU A 204 24.65 -6.25 6.87
C GLU A 204 24.75 -4.77 6.45
N ALA A 205 23.69 -4.24 5.82
CA ALA A 205 23.65 -2.89 5.28
C ALA A 205 22.65 -1.97 5.99
N SER A 206 21.57 -2.53 6.53
CA SER A 206 20.52 -1.81 7.26
C SER A 206 19.88 -2.74 8.29
N PHE A 207 19.01 -2.21 9.14
CA PHE A 207 18.13 -3.06 9.93
C PHE A 207 17.16 -3.83 9.02
N VAL A 208 16.75 -5.01 9.50
CA VAL A 208 15.80 -5.92 8.86
C VAL A 208 14.67 -6.20 9.83
N LEU A 209 13.43 -5.95 9.39
CA LEU A 209 12.21 -6.37 10.04
C LEU A 209 11.85 -7.77 9.53
N GLU A 210 11.80 -8.76 10.42
CA GLU A 210 11.56 -10.15 10.01
C GLU A 210 10.61 -10.90 10.93
N PRO A 211 9.92 -11.93 10.42
CA PRO A 211 9.17 -12.88 11.23
C PRO A 211 10.07 -13.60 12.25
N VAL A 212 9.68 -13.59 13.52
CA VAL A 212 10.44 -14.26 14.60
C VAL A 212 9.68 -15.43 15.23
N SER A 213 8.35 -15.39 15.20
CA SER A 213 7.51 -16.49 15.69
C SER A 213 6.12 -16.42 15.05
N SER A 214 5.38 -17.53 15.12
CA SER A 214 3.97 -17.54 14.72
C SER A 214 3.15 -18.47 15.58
N GLU A 215 1.87 -18.14 15.77
CA GLU A 215 0.87 -18.94 16.45
C GLU A 215 -0.39 -19.09 15.59
N VAL A 216 -1.14 -20.17 15.82
CA VAL A 216 -2.45 -20.38 15.18
C VAL A 216 -3.53 -20.09 16.22
N ALA A 217 -4.38 -19.12 15.91
CA ALA A 217 -5.59 -18.81 16.67
C ALA A 217 -6.79 -19.51 16.03
N GLU A 218 -7.71 -19.97 16.88
CA GLU A 218 -8.98 -20.58 16.47
C GLU A 218 -10.05 -19.55 16.10
#